data_AF-A0A7S2LC15-F1
#
_entry.id   AF-A0A7S2LC15-F1
#
_cell.length_a   1.000
_cell.length_b   1.000
_cell.length_c   1.000
_cell.angle_alpha   90.00
_cell.angle_beta   90.00
_cell.angle_gamma   90.00
#
_symmetry.space_group_name_H-M   'P 1'
#
loop_
_entity.id
_entity.type
_entity.pdbx_description
1 polymer ?
#
loop_
_entity_poly.entity_id
_entity_poly.type
_entity_poly.pdbx_seq_one_letter_code
_entity_poly.pdbx_strand_id
1 'polypeptide(L)'
;MRTLLSASPELASVQDIFGQTALHLLCAQPNVPRDELIELLQVYPQAVTVEDAHQKTPLHYAWENFRRGLYHEETELVSFQACDDEHINFIE
;
A
#
# COMPACT_ATOMS: atom_id res chain seq x y z
N MET A 1 -20.65 5.16 6.96
CA MET A 1 -20.26 3.75 7.22
C MET A 1 -19.58 3.72 8.58
N ARG A 2 -19.91 2.77 9.46
CA ARG A 2 -19.11 2.52 10.67
C ARG A 2 -17.86 1.80 10.20
N THR A 3 -16.74 2.50 10.10
CA THR A 3 -15.45 1.95 9.71
C THR A 3 -15.06 0.87 10.72
N LEU A 4 -14.65 -0.31 10.24
CA LEU A 4 -14.27 -1.46 11.09
C LEU A 4 -13.22 -1.07 12.16
N LEU A 5 -12.38 -0.08 11.83
CA LEU A 5 -11.37 0.54 12.68
C LEU A 5 -11.95 1.26 13.91
N SER A 6 -13.15 1.83 13.79
CA SER A 6 -13.83 2.49 14.93
C SER A 6 -14.29 1.49 15.99
N ALA A 7 -14.53 0.23 15.60
CA ALA A 7 -14.91 -0.85 16.51
C ALA A 7 -13.70 -1.59 17.08
N SER A 8 -12.60 -1.67 16.32
CA SER A 8 -11.38 -2.39 16.72
C SER A 8 -10.14 -1.77 16.06
N PRO A 9 -9.49 -0.79 16.70
CA PRO A 9 -8.33 -0.09 16.14
C PRO A 9 -7.12 -1.02 15.96
N GLU A 10 -7.04 -2.10 16.72
CA GLU A 10 -6.00 -3.13 16.62
C GLU A 10 -5.96 -3.80 15.24
N LEU A 11 -7.08 -3.83 14.52
CA LEU A 11 -7.14 -4.40 13.18
C LEU A 11 -6.34 -3.59 12.15
N ALA A 12 -5.98 -2.34 12.45
CA ALA A 12 -5.17 -1.51 11.57
C ALA A 12 -3.75 -2.07 11.36
N SER A 13 -3.19 -2.75 12.36
CA SER A 13 -1.86 -3.35 12.32
C SER A 13 -1.83 -4.81 11.92
N VAL A 14 -3.01 -5.46 11.81
CA VAL A 14 -3.10 -6.85 11.38
C VAL A 14 -2.70 -6.95 9.91
N GLN A 15 -1.84 -7.91 9.64
CA GLN A 15 -1.46 -8.30 8.30
C GLN A 15 -2.28 -9.51 7.84
N ASP A 16 -2.65 -9.52 6.57
CA ASP A 16 -3.25 -10.70 5.94
C ASP A 16 -2.20 -11.77 5.60
N ILE A 17 -2.61 -12.81 4.86
CA ILE A 17 -1.72 -13.90 4.45
C ILE A 17 -0.57 -13.47 3.53
N PHE A 18 -0.67 -12.29 2.93
CA PHE A 18 0.35 -11.70 2.06
C PHE A 18 1.18 -10.65 2.79
N GLY A 19 1.03 -10.50 4.11
CA GLY A 19 1.72 -9.45 4.87
C GLY A 19 1.10 -8.06 4.68
N GLN A 20 -0.06 -7.95 4.03
CA GLN A 20 -0.68 -6.67 3.73
C GLN A 20 -1.49 -6.17 4.93
N THR A 21 -1.19 -4.95 5.34
CA THR A 21 -2.02 -4.21 6.30
C THR A 21 -3.26 -3.62 5.62
N ALA A 22 -4.22 -3.16 6.42
CA ALA A 22 -5.38 -2.43 5.91
C ALA A 22 -5.00 -1.19 5.04
N LEU A 23 -3.85 -0.54 5.30
CA LEU A 23 -3.38 0.57 4.47
C LEU A 23 -2.94 0.12 3.06
N HIS A 24 -2.35 -1.07 2.93
CA HIS A 24 -2.00 -1.64 1.62
C HIS A 24 -3.26 -1.83 0.78
N LEU A 25 -4.27 -2.48 1.37
CA LEU A 25 -5.55 -2.75 0.71
C LEU A 25 -6.26 -1.46 0.31
N LEU A 26 -6.22 -0.44 1.18
CA LEU A 26 -6.80 0.86 0.89
C LEU A 26 -6.09 1.55 -0.27
N CYS A 27 -4.75 1.61 -0.24
CA CYS A 27 -3.93 2.17 -1.32
C CYS A 27 -4.03 1.38 -2.64
N ALA A 28 -4.41 0.10 -2.56
CA ALA A 28 -4.66 -0.77 -3.72
C ALA A 28 -5.99 -0.46 -4.43
N GLN A 29 -6.86 0.40 -3.88
CA GLN A 29 -8.10 0.81 -4.54
C GLN A 29 -7.91 1.99 -5.50
N PRO A 30 -8.66 2.04 -6.62
CA PRO A 30 -8.57 3.13 -7.59
C PRO A 30 -9.04 4.48 -7.03
N ASN A 31 -9.97 4.47 -6.07
CA ASN A 31 -10.51 5.66 -5.43
C ASN A 31 -10.32 5.55 -3.92
N VAL A 32 -9.19 6.02 -3.42
CA VAL A 32 -8.89 6.00 -1.99
C VAL A 32 -9.71 7.09 -1.27
N PRO A 33 -10.67 6.73 -0.40
CA PRO A 33 -11.37 7.72 0.40
C PRO A 33 -10.38 8.38 1.38
N ARG A 34 -10.19 9.69 1.22
CA ARG A 34 -9.28 10.50 2.06
C ARG A 34 -9.58 10.33 3.55
N ASP A 35 -10.86 10.29 3.92
CA ASP A 35 -11.27 10.23 5.32
C ASP A 35 -10.86 8.89 5.96
N GLU A 36 -11.02 7.77 5.26
CA GLU A 36 -10.59 6.45 5.75
C GLU A 36 -9.06 6.34 5.82
N LEU A 37 -8.35 6.95 4.86
CA LEU A 37 -6.89 7.02 4.89
C LEU A 37 -6.40 7.80 6.12
N ILE A 38 -7.01 8.95 6.41
CA ILE A 38 -6.68 9.76 7.58
C ILE A 38 -7.01 9.01 8.87
N GLU A 39 -8.20 8.40 8.97
CA GLU A 39 -8.60 7.61 10.13
C GLU A 39 -7.59 6.48 10.40
N LEU A 40 -7.18 5.76 9.36
CA LEU A 40 -6.25 4.64 9.51
C LEU A 40 -4.85 5.10 9.93
N LEU A 41 -4.37 6.23 9.39
CA LEU A 41 -3.09 6.83 9.77
C LEU A 41 -3.10 7.43 11.18
N GLN A 42 -4.25 7.91 11.65
CA GLN A 42 -4.41 8.37 13.03
C GLN A 42 -4.33 7.21 14.03
N VAL A 43 -4.87 6.05 13.67
CA VAL A 43 -4.87 4.85 14.51
C VAL A 43 -3.51 4.13 14.46
N TYR A 44 -2.92 3.99 13.27
CA TYR A 44 -1.69 3.24 13.07
C TYR A 44 -0.75 3.95 12.07
N PRO A 45 -0.05 5.01 12.49
CA PRO A 45 0.80 5.81 11.61
C PRO A 45 2.00 5.02 11.05
N GLN A 46 2.46 3.98 11.77
CA GLN A 46 3.56 3.14 11.32
C GLN A 46 3.18 2.26 10.13
N ALA A 47 1.89 2.13 9.79
CA ALA A 47 1.42 1.38 8.64
C ALA A 47 2.10 1.80 7.32
N VAL A 48 2.53 3.07 7.20
CA VAL A 48 3.15 3.63 5.99
C VAL A 48 4.48 2.99 5.62
N THR A 49 5.20 2.44 6.60
CA THR A 49 6.51 1.79 6.40
C THR A 49 6.43 0.28 6.53
N VAL A 50 5.26 -0.29 6.81
CA VAL A 50 5.12 -1.74 6.87
C VAL A 50 5.26 -2.29 5.46
N GLU A 51 6.11 -3.29 5.32
CA GLU A 51 6.30 -4.04 4.09
C GLU A 51 5.42 -5.29 4.09
N ASP A 52 4.84 -5.59 2.94
CA ASP A 52 4.17 -6.87 2.68
C ASP A 52 5.18 -7.99 2.37
N ALA A 53 4.69 -9.20 2.07
CA ALA A 53 5.54 -10.34 1.74
C ALA A 53 6.38 -10.16 0.47
N HIS A 54 6.08 -9.15 -0.36
CA HIS A 54 6.84 -8.78 -1.55
C HIS A 54 7.75 -7.57 -1.31
N GLN A 55 7.98 -7.18 -0.05
CA GLN A 55 8.74 -5.99 0.32
C GLN A 55 8.12 -4.68 -0.22
N LYS A 56 6.81 -4.69 -0.51
CA LYS A 56 6.09 -3.50 -0.96
C LYS A 56 5.41 -2.84 0.22
N THR A 57 5.59 -1.53 0.33
CA THR A 57 4.85 -0.68 1.27
C THR A 57 3.52 -0.20 0.67
N PRO A 58 2.59 0.35 1.48
CA PRO A 58 1.33 0.89 0.94
C PRO A 58 1.53 2.01 -0.10
N LEU A 59 2.64 2.75 -0.02
CA LEU A 59 2.98 3.78 -0.99
C LEU A 59 3.25 3.20 -2.38
N HIS A 60 3.83 2.00 -2.48
CA HIS A 60 4.03 1.32 -3.76
C HIS A 60 2.69 1.05 -4.45
N TYR A 61 1.68 0.59 -3.70
CA TYR A 61 0.33 0.37 -4.21
C TYR A 61 -0.36 1.67 -4.62
N ALA A 62 -0.24 2.72 -3.80
CA ALA A 62 -0.80 4.04 -4.13
C ALA A 62 -0.19 4.60 -5.43
N TRP A 63 1.12 4.45 -5.60
CA TRP A 63 1.82 4.87 -6.82
C TRP A 63 1.41 4.04 -8.03
N GLU A 64 1.30 2.73 -7.88
CA GLU A 64 0.84 1.84 -8.95
C GLU A 64 -0.58 2.20 -9.42
N ASN A 65 -1.48 2.49 -8.48
CA ASN A 65 -2.83 2.95 -8.83
C ASN A 65 -2.88 4.34 -9.43
N PHE A 66 -2.09 5.28 -8.91
CA PHE A 66 -1.94 6.60 -9.52
C PHE A 66 -1.52 6.46 -10.99
N ARG A 67 -0.54 5.60 -11.26
CA ARG A 67 -0.10 5.30 -12.62
C ARG A 67 -1.19 4.65 -13.47
N ARG A 68 -1.94 3.69 -12.93
CA ARG A 68 -3.07 3.06 -13.64
C ARG A 68 -4.17 4.06 -14.00
N GLY A 69 -4.44 5.04 -13.14
CA GLY A 69 -5.38 6.14 -13.41
C GLY A 69 -4.94 7.09 -14.53
N LEU A 70 -3.62 7.18 -14.79
CA LEU A 70 -3.05 8.01 -15.85
C LEU A 70 -3.10 7.37 -17.24
N TYR A 71 -3.53 6.10 -17.37
CA TYR A 71 -3.63 5.42 -18.67
C TYR A 71 -5.03 5.47 -19.31
N HIS A 72 -5.94 6.34 -18.82
CA HIS A 72 -7.21 6.58 -19.52
C HIS A 72 -7.16 7.66 -20.61
N GLU A 73 -6.11 8.47 -20.70
CA GLU A 73 -5.86 9.30 -21.88
C GLU A 73 -4.36 9.33 -22.19
N GLU A 74 -3.97 8.47 -23.13
CA GLU A 74 -2.79 8.53 -24.01
C GLU A 74 -1.37 8.76 -23.42
N THR A 75 -0.49 7.85 -23.84
CA THR A 75 0.97 7.98 -24.08
C THR A 75 1.99 7.39 -23.09
N GLU A 76 2.72 6.42 -23.65
CA GLU A 76 4.11 6.02 -23.48
C GLU A 76 4.81 6.04 -22.11
N LEU A 77 5.16 4.82 -21.71
CA LEU A 77 6.49 4.42 -21.21
C LEU A 77 7.01 5.16 -19.97
N VAL A 78 6.71 4.58 -18.81
CA VAL A 78 7.77 4.41 -17.79
C VAL A 78 7.71 2.98 -17.28
N SER A 79 8.36 2.04 -17.95
CA SER A 79 8.67 0.76 -17.33
C SER A 79 9.62 1.01 -16.17
N PHE A 80 9.09 1.26 -14.97
CA PHE A 80 9.84 0.95 -13.76
C PHE A 80 9.81 -0.56 -13.65
N GLN A 81 10.91 -1.15 -14.10
CA GLN A 81 11.23 -2.55 -13.91
C GLN A 81 10.97 -2.86 -12.43
N ALA A 82 10.08 -3.81 -12.19
CA ALA A 82 10.04 -4.47 -10.90
C ALA A 82 11.45 -4.97 -10.64
N CYS A 83 12.05 -4.55 -9.53
CA CYS A 83 13.31 -5.11 -9.06
C CYS A 83 13.02 -6.57 -8.71
N ASP A 84 13.15 -7.45 -9.69
CA ASP A 84 13.47 -8.84 -9.47
C ASP A 84 14.92 -8.85 -8.95
N ASP A 85 15.13 -8.63 -7.66
CA ASP A 85 16.43 -8.86 -7.06
C ASP A 85 16.30 -9.86 -5.91
N GLU A 86 16.41 -11.12 -6.32
CA GLU A 86 17.02 -12.19 -5.54
C GLU A 86 18.33 -11.69 -4.91
N HIS A 87 18.58 -12.09 -3.66
CA HIS A 87 19.87 -12.01 -2.97
C HIS A 87 20.48 -10.61 -2.82
N ILE A 88 20.21 -9.98 -1.67
CA ILE A 88 21.20 -9.12 -1.03
C ILE A 88 22.38 -10.01 -0.60
N ASN A 89 23.32 -10.24 -1.51
CA ASN A 89 24.65 -10.70 -1.13
C ASN A 89 25.39 -9.52 -0.52
N PHE A 90 25.51 -9.57 0.80
CA PHE A 90 26.49 -8.81 1.55
C PHE A 90 27.88 -9.27 1.09
N ILE A 91 28.65 -8.38 0.48
CA ILE A 91 30.09 -8.56 0.31
C ILE A 91 30.80 -7.43 1.09
N GLU A 92 31.82 -7.88 1.82
CA GLU A 92 32.56 -7.26 2.92
C GLU A 92 33.06 -5.83 2.71
#